data_AF-A0A969G2H6-F1
#
_entry.id   AF-A0A969G2H6-F1
#
_cell.length_a   1.000
_cell.length_b   1.000
_cell.length_c   1.000
_cell.angle_alpha   90.00
_cell.angle_beta   90.00
_cell.angle_gamma   90.00
#
_symmetry.space_group_name_H-M   'P 1'
#
loop_
_entity.id
_entity.type
_entity.pdbx_description
1 polymer ?
#
loop_
_entity_poly.entity_id
_entity_poly.type
_entity_poly.pdbx_seq_one_letter_code
_entity_poly.pdbx_strand_id
1 'polypeptide(L)'
;MSSDVRQPIIIPASNRAPFQRLGRFIRLSQGEFSVVLVNVPTIQTRLAVLKKLRRAIAPTEIVELCLHPMVTDIYAAVESHCRHDNHQYSKILSVSGLGNLEYLDEALLRANFARDRFQKHCPLTMIWWIDDEVSKQIRRYAPDLSSCLAAPIQFMAKDSKRNQTVQSASNLHLQYR
;
A
#
# COMPACT_ATOMS: atom_id res chain seq x y z
N MET A 1 31.42 -3.37 17.08
CA MET A 1 30.52 -4.39 16.49
C MET A 1 29.27 -4.44 17.37
N SER A 2 28.24 -3.67 17.03
CA SER A 2 27.02 -3.56 17.84
C SER A 2 25.85 -4.17 17.09
N SER A 3 25.48 -5.36 17.54
CA SER A 3 24.23 -6.10 17.45
C SER A 3 23.08 -5.41 16.68
N ASP A 4 23.04 -5.57 15.36
CA ASP A 4 21.81 -5.40 14.57
C ASP A 4 20.90 -6.61 14.86
N VAL A 5 20.19 -6.53 15.99
CA VAL A 5 19.16 -7.50 16.36
C VAL A 5 18.06 -7.39 15.33
N ARG A 6 18.07 -8.33 14.37
CA ARG A 6 17.04 -8.59 13.37
C ARG A 6 15.70 -8.84 14.07
N GLN A 7 15.02 -7.77 14.50
CA GLN A 7 13.67 -7.91 15.02
C GLN A 7 12.83 -8.59 13.93
N PRO A 8 12.09 -9.65 14.28
CA PRO A 8 11.21 -10.32 13.32
C PRO A 8 10.23 -9.27 12.80
N ILE A 9 10.08 -9.22 11.47
CA ILE A 9 9.11 -8.34 10.82
C ILE A 9 7.74 -8.96 11.07
N ILE A 10 7.17 -8.61 12.21
CA ILE A 10 5.87 -9.12 12.62
C ILE A 10 4.82 -8.16 12.10
N ILE A 11 4.05 -8.63 11.11
CA ILE A 11 2.74 -8.03 10.82
C ILE A 11 1.86 -8.27 12.05
N PRO A 12 1.31 -7.22 12.69
CA PRO A 12 0.49 -7.38 13.87
C PRO A 12 -0.73 -8.27 13.56
N ALA A 13 -1.29 -8.91 14.59
CA ALA A 13 -2.42 -9.84 14.42
C ALA A 13 -3.59 -9.19 13.66
N SER A 14 -3.88 -7.91 13.95
CA SER A 14 -4.88 -7.08 13.27
C SER A 14 -4.66 -6.96 11.76
N ASN A 15 -3.41 -7.07 11.28
CA ASN A 15 -3.05 -6.94 9.87
C ASN A 15 -2.83 -8.28 9.15
N ARG A 16 -3.09 -9.43 9.80
CA ARG A 16 -2.95 -10.76 9.15
C ARG A 16 -3.92 -10.93 7.99
N ALA A 17 -5.20 -10.63 8.19
CA ALA A 17 -6.21 -10.76 7.14
C ALA A 17 -5.97 -9.80 5.96
N PRO A 18 -5.71 -8.49 6.17
CA PRO A 18 -5.28 -7.59 5.10
C PRO A 18 -4.07 -8.11 4.30
N PHE A 19 -3.04 -8.61 5.00
CA PHE A 19 -1.85 -9.18 4.35
C PHE A 19 -2.18 -10.42 3.50
N GLN A 20 -3.05 -11.31 3.98
CA GLN A 20 -3.48 -12.48 3.22
C GLN A 20 -4.27 -12.10 1.97
N ARG A 21 -5.15 -11.07 2.05
CA ARG A 21 -5.87 -10.55 0.88
C ARG A 21 -4.92 -9.98 -0.16
N LEU A 22 -3.91 -9.21 0.26
CA LEU A 22 -2.90 -8.67 -0.64
C LEU A 22 -2.11 -9.78 -1.34
N GLY A 23 -1.67 -10.79 -0.58
CA GLY A 23 -1.01 -11.96 -1.16
C GLY A 23 -1.91 -12.75 -2.12
N ARG A 24 -3.21 -12.85 -1.83
CA ARG A 24 -4.19 -13.48 -2.74
C ARG A 24 -4.38 -12.68 -4.01
N PHE A 25 -4.54 -11.37 -3.92
CA PHE A 25 -4.64 -10.47 -5.07
C PHE A 25 -3.44 -10.68 -6.01
N ILE A 26 -2.22 -10.55 -5.48
CA ILE A 26 -0.98 -10.72 -6.24
C ILE A 26 -0.91 -12.08 -6.97
N ARG A 27 -1.32 -13.17 -6.31
CA ARG A 27 -1.31 -14.50 -6.95
C ARG A 27 -2.33 -14.65 -8.07
N LEU A 28 -3.50 -14.04 -7.93
CA LEU A 28 -4.59 -14.13 -8.90
C LEU A 28 -4.38 -13.21 -10.10
N SER A 29 -3.51 -12.22 -9.98
CA SER A 29 -3.33 -11.16 -10.97
C SER A 29 -2.04 -11.24 -11.78
N GLN A 30 -1.27 -12.32 -11.61
CA GLN A 30 0.01 -12.47 -12.32
C GLN A 30 -0.20 -12.50 -13.83
N GLY A 31 0.52 -11.63 -14.55
CA GLY A 31 0.48 -11.54 -16.02
C GLY A 31 -0.63 -10.67 -16.59
N GLU A 32 -1.50 -10.09 -15.74
CA GLU A 32 -2.60 -9.23 -16.15
C GLU A 32 -2.46 -7.83 -15.54
N PHE A 33 -2.99 -6.83 -16.24
CA PHE A 33 -3.15 -5.50 -15.65
C PHE A 33 -4.14 -5.59 -14.49
N SER A 34 -3.66 -5.22 -13.31
CA SER A 34 -4.48 -5.17 -12.11
C SER A 34 -3.88 -4.17 -11.14
N VAL A 35 -4.73 -3.48 -10.40
CA VAL A 35 -4.27 -2.50 -9.42
C VAL A 35 -5.05 -2.71 -8.12
N VAL A 36 -4.32 -2.77 -7.00
CA VAL A 36 -4.91 -2.75 -5.66
C VAL A 36 -4.46 -1.50 -4.93
N LEU A 37 -5.42 -0.83 -4.30
CA LEU A 37 -5.16 0.25 -3.38
C LEU A 37 -4.84 -0.34 -2.00
N VAL A 38 -3.68 0.01 -1.45
CA VAL A 38 -3.27 -0.41 -0.11
C VAL A 38 -3.12 0.82 0.76
N ASN A 39 -4.07 0.98 1.67
CA ASN A 39 -4.08 2.07 2.63
C ASN A 39 -3.23 1.69 3.86
N VAL A 40 -2.19 2.47 4.13
CA VAL A 40 -1.24 2.25 5.21
C VAL A 40 -1.14 3.49 6.10
N PRO A 41 -1.30 3.34 7.42
CA PRO A 41 -1.37 4.49 8.33
C PRO A 41 0.00 5.10 8.62
N THR A 42 1.09 4.36 8.38
CA THR A 42 2.46 4.84 8.57
C THR A 42 3.41 4.25 7.53
N ILE A 43 4.48 4.98 7.21
CA ILE A 43 5.59 4.49 6.37
C ILE A 43 6.19 3.20 6.95
N GLN A 44 6.27 3.09 8.28
CA GLN A 44 6.77 1.89 8.96
C GLN A 44 5.91 0.66 8.66
N THR A 45 4.58 0.84 8.61
CA THR A 45 3.64 -0.24 8.24
C THR A 45 3.86 -0.67 6.80
N ARG A 46 4.00 0.29 5.87
CA ARG A 46 4.34 0.01 4.46
C ARG A 46 5.61 -0.81 4.34
N LEU A 47 6.69 -0.37 4.99
CA LEU A 47 7.99 -1.04 4.95
C LEU A 47 7.91 -2.46 5.53
N ALA A 48 7.16 -2.66 6.62
CA ALA A 48 6.95 -3.99 7.19
C ALA A 48 6.20 -4.93 6.24
N VAL A 49 5.15 -4.42 5.56
CA VAL A 49 4.39 -5.18 4.55
C VAL A 49 5.28 -5.52 3.37
N LEU A 50 5.97 -4.55 2.77
CA LEU A 50 6.88 -4.76 1.64
C LEU A 50 7.98 -5.78 1.96
N LYS A 51 8.63 -5.64 3.13
CA LYS A 51 9.69 -6.55 3.55
C LYS A 51 9.18 -7.97 3.76
N LYS A 52 7.93 -8.15 4.21
CA LYS A 52 7.31 -9.47 4.33
C LYS A 52 6.87 -10.02 2.98
N LEU A 53 6.33 -9.18 2.09
CA LEU A 53 6.00 -9.58 0.71
C LEU A 53 7.23 -10.08 -0.04
N ARG A 54 8.36 -9.36 0.02
CA ARG A 54 9.64 -9.76 -0.57
C ARG A 54 10.25 -11.05 0.02
N ARG A 55 9.78 -11.51 1.18
CA ARG A 55 10.17 -12.82 1.73
C ARG A 55 9.24 -13.94 1.26
N ALA A 56 7.96 -13.61 1.04
CA ALA A 56 6.95 -14.55 0.57
C ALA A 56 6.96 -14.73 -0.95
N ILE A 57 7.47 -13.72 -1.68
CA ILE A 57 7.60 -13.64 -3.13
C ILE A 57 9.08 -13.41 -3.42
N ALA A 58 9.60 -13.91 -4.54
CA ALA A 58 10.99 -13.67 -4.92
C ALA A 58 11.26 -12.15 -4.96
N PRO A 59 12.31 -11.63 -4.28
CA PRO A 59 12.56 -10.19 -4.19
C PRO A 59 12.67 -9.47 -5.53
N THR A 60 13.18 -10.17 -6.55
CA THR A 60 13.36 -9.70 -7.93
C THR A 60 12.04 -9.49 -8.68
N GLU A 61 10.91 -9.98 -8.16
CA GLU A 61 9.60 -9.79 -8.80
C GLU A 61 8.91 -8.48 -8.40
N ILE A 62 9.35 -7.81 -7.32
CA ILE A 62 8.74 -6.56 -6.81
C ILE A 62 9.68 -5.37 -7.02
N VAL A 63 9.29 -4.48 -7.94
CA VAL A 63 10.00 -3.22 -8.20
C VAL A 63 9.27 -2.06 -7.53
N GLU A 64 10.00 -1.12 -6.96
CA GLU A 64 9.44 0.08 -6.33
C GLU A 64 9.57 1.30 -7.24
N LEU A 65 8.46 2.01 -7.45
CA LEU A 65 8.42 3.32 -8.08
C LEU A 65 7.96 4.35 -7.05
N CYS A 66 8.84 5.29 -6.71
CA CYS A 66 8.50 6.44 -5.88
C CYS A 66 8.26 7.64 -6.81
N LEU A 67 7.01 8.11 -6.86
CA LEU A 67 6.65 9.28 -7.66
C LEU A 67 7.27 10.54 -7.06
N HIS A 68 7.93 11.32 -7.90
CA HIS A 68 8.44 12.63 -7.53
C HIS A 68 7.28 13.61 -7.33
N PRO A 69 7.34 14.56 -6.37
CA PRO A 69 6.26 15.51 -6.09
C PRO A 69 5.74 16.30 -7.31
N MET A 70 6.59 16.52 -8.31
CA MET A 70 6.27 17.24 -9.55
C MET A 70 5.59 16.39 -10.64
N VAL A 71 5.33 15.11 -10.39
CA VAL A 71 4.69 14.25 -11.41
C VAL A 71 3.25 14.71 -11.63
N THR A 72 2.95 15.13 -12.86
CA THR A 72 1.59 15.49 -13.30
C THR A 72 0.95 14.42 -14.20
N ASP A 73 1.67 13.35 -14.54
CA ASP A 73 1.16 12.24 -15.34
C ASP A 73 1.65 10.89 -14.75
N ILE A 74 0.79 10.26 -13.95
CA ILE A 74 1.07 8.97 -13.31
C ILE A 74 1.25 7.88 -14.36
N TYR A 75 0.47 7.93 -15.45
CA TYR A 75 0.57 6.92 -16.51
C TYR A 75 1.94 7.00 -17.20
N ALA A 76 2.39 8.19 -17.59
CA ALA A 76 3.68 8.37 -18.23
C ALA A 76 4.84 7.93 -17.33
N ALA A 77 4.76 8.22 -16.02
CA ALA A 77 5.74 7.76 -15.04
C ALA A 77 5.79 6.23 -14.95
N VAL A 78 4.63 5.57 -14.88
CA VAL A 78 4.54 4.10 -14.84
C VAL A 78 4.99 3.47 -16.15
N GLU A 79 4.55 3.99 -17.29
CA GLU A 79 4.90 3.49 -18.62
C GLU A 79 6.40 3.61 -18.88
N SER A 80 7.00 4.76 -18.54
CA SER A 80 8.44 4.98 -18.67
C SER A 80 9.22 3.94 -17.86
N HIS A 81 8.78 3.65 -16.64
CA HIS A 81 9.38 2.64 -15.77
C HIS A 81 9.24 1.22 -16.32
N CYS A 82 8.11 0.90 -16.97
CA CYS A 82 7.91 -0.38 -17.63
C CYS A 82 8.83 -0.57 -18.85
N ARG A 83 9.18 0.52 -19.56
CA ARG A 83 9.93 0.47 -20.83
C ARG A 83 11.46 0.54 -20.68
N HIS A 84 11.99 1.31 -19.72
CA HIS A 84 13.41 1.66 -19.71
C HIS A 84 14.36 0.64 -19.06
N ASP A 85 13.87 -0.21 -18.16
CA ASP A 85 14.76 -0.87 -17.18
C ASP A 85 14.90 -2.41 -17.37
N ASN A 86 14.54 -2.97 -18.53
CA ASN A 86 14.48 -4.43 -18.70
C ASN A 86 13.65 -5.14 -17.60
N HIS A 87 12.71 -4.41 -16.97
CA HIS A 87 11.73 -4.93 -16.01
C HIS A 87 10.70 -5.88 -16.65
N GLN A 88 10.99 -6.40 -17.85
CA GLN A 88 10.22 -7.41 -18.55
C GLN A 88 10.01 -8.69 -17.71
N TYR A 89 10.83 -8.89 -16.67
CA TYR A 89 10.69 -9.98 -15.69
C TYR A 89 9.97 -9.60 -14.38
N SER A 90 9.75 -8.31 -14.10
CA SER A 90 9.02 -7.89 -12.91
C SER A 90 7.52 -8.07 -13.13
N LYS A 91 6.87 -8.77 -12.21
CA LYS A 91 5.43 -9.03 -12.27
C LYS A 91 4.64 -8.05 -11.41
N ILE A 92 5.32 -7.32 -10.52
CA ILE A 92 4.70 -6.49 -9.48
C ILE A 92 5.40 -5.13 -9.39
N LEU A 93 4.64 -4.05 -9.64
CA LEU A 93 5.07 -2.68 -9.43
C LEU A 93 4.44 -2.10 -8.16
N SER A 94 5.28 -1.70 -7.22
CA SER A 94 4.91 -1.05 -5.97
C SER A 94 5.07 0.46 -6.12
N VAL A 95 3.94 1.17 -6.31
CA VAL A 95 3.90 2.62 -6.55
C VAL A 95 3.63 3.37 -5.24
N SER A 96 4.49 4.33 -4.91
CA SER A 96 4.34 5.20 -3.75
C SER A 96 4.57 6.67 -4.10
N GLY A 97 4.24 7.58 -3.18
CA GLY A 97 4.42 9.02 -3.38
C GLY A 97 3.19 9.77 -3.88
N LEU A 98 2.05 9.08 -4.11
CA LEU A 98 0.81 9.73 -4.56
C LEU A 98 0.36 10.85 -3.61
N GLY A 99 0.45 10.64 -2.29
CA GLY A 99 0.09 11.65 -1.30
C GLY A 99 1.03 12.87 -1.23
N ASN A 100 2.16 12.82 -1.94
CA ASN A 100 3.15 13.90 -1.99
C ASN A 100 3.14 14.66 -3.32
N LEU A 101 2.23 14.34 -4.25
CA LEU A 101 2.13 15.06 -5.52
C LEU A 101 1.53 16.44 -5.30
N GLU A 102 2.16 17.47 -5.86
CA GLU A 102 1.63 18.84 -5.78
C GLU A 102 0.33 19.00 -6.57
N TYR A 103 0.20 18.27 -7.68
CA TYR A 103 -0.91 18.35 -8.63
C TYR A 103 -1.65 17.01 -8.70
N LEU A 104 -2.00 16.44 -7.54
CA LEU A 104 -2.60 15.10 -7.44
C LEU A 104 -3.89 14.97 -8.25
N ASP A 105 -4.76 15.98 -8.24
CA ASP A 105 -6.02 16.02 -8.98
C ASP A 105 -5.81 15.96 -10.50
N GLU A 106 -4.92 16.79 -11.04
CA GLU A 106 -4.52 16.78 -12.45
C GLU A 106 -3.91 15.42 -12.84
N ALA A 107 -3.02 14.90 -12.00
CA ALA A 107 -2.35 13.63 -12.22
C ALA A 107 -3.35 12.45 -12.23
N LEU A 108 -4.36 12.49 -11.36
CA LEU A 108 -5.45 11.50 -11.32
C LEU A 108 -6.39 11.62 -12.51
N LEU A 109 -6.74 12.85 -12.94
CA LEU A 109 -7.54 13.06 -14.15
C LEU A 109 -6.84 12.46 -15.38
N ARG A 110 -5.54 12.72 -15.56
CA ARG A 110 -4.77 12.11 -16.66
C ARG A 110 -4.67 10.59 -16.54
N ALA A 111 -4.46 10.07 -15.33
CA ALA A 111 -4.47 8.64 -15.09
C ALA A 111 -5.83 8.01 -15.45
N ASN A 112 -6.93 8.71 -15.17
CA ASN A 112 -8.27 8.29 -15.55
C ASN A 112 -8.42 8.18 -17.06
N PHE A 113 -8.03 9.22 -17.81
CA PHE A 113 -8.07 9.20 -19.28
C PHE A 113 -7.17 8.11 -19.88
N ALA A 114 -6.09 7.74 -19.18
CA ALA A 114 -5.17 6.70 -19.62
C ALA A 114 -5.55 5.29 -19.16
N ARG A 115 -6.74 5.06 -18.58
CA ARG A 115 -7.20 3.75 -18.08
C ARG A 115 -6.97 2.60 -19.07
N ASP A 116 -7.39 2.78 -20.33
CA ASP A 116 -7.23 1.74 -21.36
C ASP A 116 -5.76 1.55 -21.77
N ARG A 117 -4.96 2.61 -21.66
CA ARG A 117 -3.54 2.57 -21.97
C ARG A 117 -2.77 1.79 -20.91
N PHE A 118 -3.13 1.94 -19.63
CA PHE A 118 -2.57 1.12 -18.56
C PHE A 118 -2.76 -0.38 -18.85
N GLN A 119 -3.97 -0.79 -19.24
CA GLN A 119 -4.27 -2.18 -19.55
C GLN A 119 -3.43 -2.70 -20.73
N LYS A 120 -3.21 -1.87 -21.76
CA LYS A 120 -2.48 -2.27 -22.98
C LYS A 120 -0.96 -2.26 -22.82
N HIS A 121 -0.42 -1.30 -22.09
CA HIS A 121 1.03 -1.04 -22.06
C HIS A 121 1.69 -1.45 -20.75
N CYS A 122 0.91 -1.78 -19.72
CA CYS A 122 1.40 -2.18 -18.40
C CYS A 122 0.68 -3.44 -17.89
N PRO A 123 0.85 -4.62 -18.53
CA PRO A 123 0.21 -5.88 -18.13
C PRO A 123 0.88 -6.49 -16.89
N LEU A 124 0.91 -5.73 -15.79
CA LEU A 124 1.55 -6.12 -14.54
C LEU A 124 0.63 -5.81 -13.36
N THR A 125 0.90 -6.48 -12.24
CA THR A 125 0.20 -6.23 -10.99
C THR A 125 0.75 -4.97 -10.33
N MET A 126 -0.10 -4.01 -9.99
CA MET A 126 0.30 -2.81 -9.27
C MET A 126 -0.25 -2.77 -7.85
N ILE A 127 0.59 -2.32 -6.94
CA ILE A 127 0.23 -1.99 -5.56
C ILE A 127 0.40 -0.49 -5.41
N TRP A 128 -0.69 0.24 -5.19
CA TRP A 128 -0.64 1.67 -4.93
C TRP A 128 -0.73 1.91 -3.44
N TRP A 129 0.34 2.47 -2.86
CA TRP A 129 0.37 2.85 -1.46
C TRP A 129 -0.28 4.22 -1.29
N ILE A 130 -1.39 4.25 -0.58
CA ILE A 130 -2.21 5.45 -0.43
C ILE A 130 -2.57 5.69 1.04
N ASP A 131 -3.13 6.86 1.31
CA ASP A 131 -3.86 7.17 2.53
C ASP A 131 -5.35 7.43 2.22
N ASP A 132 -6.11 7.81 3.25
CA ASP A 132 -7.54 8.10 3.11
C ASP A 132 -7.82 9.29 2.19
N GLU A 133 -6.94 10.28 2.14
CA GLU A 133 -7.14 11.46 1.32
C GLU A 133 -6.93 11.11 -0.15
N VAL A 134 -5.82 10.48 -0.50
CA VAL A 134 -5.58 9.96 -1.86
C VAL A 134 -6.72 9.03 -2.30
N SER A 135 -7.24 8.19 -1.39
CA SER A 135 -8.39 7.31 -1.69
C SER A 135 -9.64 8.09 -2.10
N LYS A 136 -9.95 9.19 -1.41
CA LYS A 136 -11.08 10.07 -1.76
C LYS A 136 -10.84 10.77 -3.09
N GLN A 137 -9.63 11.26 -3.31
CA GLN A 137 -9.22 11.97 -4.52
C GLN A 137 -9.33 11.05 -5.75
N ILE A 138 -8.91 9.77 -5.65
CA ILE A 138 -9.07 8.78 -6.71
C ILE A 138 -10.55 8.61 -7.08
N ARG A 139 -11.45 8.43 -6.09
CA ARG A 139 -12.89 8.30 -6.37
C ARG A 139 -13.49 9.55 -7.01
N ARG A 140 -12.94 10.73 -6.71
CA ARG A 140 -13.44 12.02 -7.21
C ARG A 140 -12.93 12.33 -8.61
N TYR A 141 -11.64 12.17 -8.86
CA TYR A 141 -10.97 12.64 -10.07
C TYR A 141 -10.67 11.52 -11.07
N ALA A 142 -10.72 10.26 -10.63
CA ALA A 142 -10.47 9.11 -11.48
C ALA A 142 -11.53 8.01 -11.32
N PRO A 143 -12.83 8.31 -11.54
CA PRO A 143 -13.91 7.35 -11.33
C PRO A 143 -13.83 6.12 -12.26
N ASP A 144 -13.43 6.30 -13.53
CA ASP A 144 -13.33 5.21 -14.50
C ASP A 144 -12.16 4.29 -14.17
N LEU A 145 -11.01 4.86 -13.80
CA LEU A 145 -9.88 4.10 -13.27
C LEU A 145 -10.29 3.38 -11.98
N SER A 146 -10.98 4.08 -11.06
CA SER A 146 -11.43 3.52 -9.78
C SER A 146 -12.34 2.31 -9.96
N SER A 147 -13.16 2.27 -11.01
CA SER A 147 -14.04 1.14 -11.33
C SER A 147 -13.27 -0.14 -11.70
N CYS A 148 -12.00 0.00 -12.10
CA CYS A 148 -11.15 -1.11 -12.53
C CYS A 148 -10.21 -1.61 -11.43
N LEU A 149 -10.17 -0.93 -10.28
CA LEU A 149 -9.31 -1.29 -9.16
C LEU A 149 -9.94 -2.44 -8.37
N ALA A 150 -9.09 -3.30 -7.80
CA ALA A 150 -9.54 -4.24 -6.80
C ALA A 150 -10.01 -3.51 -5.53
N ALA A 151 -10.82 -4.20 -4.72
CA ALA A 151 -11.29 -3.68 -3.44
C ALA A 151 -10.11 -3.19 -2.57
N PRO A 152 -10.17 -1.95 -2.03
CA PRO A 152 -9.08 -1.41 -1.22
C PRO A 152 -8.77 -2.28 0.00
N ILE A 153 -7.48 -2.41 0.32
CA ILE A 153 -7.00 -3.16 1.48
C ILE A 153 -6.49 -2.15 2.51
N GLN A 154 -7.10 -2.15 3.69
CA GLN A 154 -6.72 -1.29 4.81
C GLN A 154 -5.82 -2.04 5.80
N PHE A 155 -4.69 -1.43 6.13
CA PHE A 155 -3.84 -1.85 7.23
C PHE A 155 -4.05 -0.93 8.44
N MET A 156 -4.02 -1.50 9.64
CA MET A 156 -4.12 -0.79 10.89
C MET A 156 -2.73 -0.44 11.43
N ALA A 157 -2.62 0.64 12.19
CA ALA A 157 -1.40 0.93 12.92
C ALA A 157 -1.15 -0.21 13.93
N LYS A 158 0.11 -0.43 14.32
CA LYS A 158 0.40 -1.32 15.45
C LYS A 158 -0.33 -0.73 16.65
N ASP A 159 -1.30 -1.46 17.21
CA ASP A 159 -2.03 -1.02 18.39
C ASP A 159 -1.02 -0.72 19.51
N SER A 160 -0.73 0.56 19.72
CA SER A 160 -0.11 1.04 20.94
C SER A 160 -1.17 0.86 22.01
N LYS A 161 -1.16 -0.30 22.69
CA LYS A 161 -2.05 -0.69 23.79
C LYS A 161 -2.92 0.46 24.31
N ARG A 162 -4.18 0.53 23.87
CA ARG A 162 -5.21 1.29 24.57
C ARG A 162 -5.56 0.46 25.81
N ASN A 163 -4.73 0.53 26.84
CA ASN A 163 -5.11 0.02 28.16
C ASN A 163 -6.26 0.90 28.64
N GLN A 164 -7.49 0.46 28.42
CA GLN A 164 -8.66 1.02 29.07
C GLN A 164 -8.54 0.73 30.56
N THR A 165 -8.46 1.81 31.33
CA THR A 165 -8.62 1.88 32.77
C THR A 165 -9.99 1.34 33.15
N VAL A 166 -10.12 0.06 33.53
CA VAL A 166 -11.22 -0.41 34.38
C VAL A 166 -10.73 -1.57 35.24
N GLN A 167 -10.35 -1.26 36.49
CA GLN A 167 -10.68 -2.02 37.70
C GLN A 167 -10.05 -1.30 38.91
N SER A 168 -10.60 -0.14 39.26
CA SER A 168 -10.61 0.30 40.65
C SER A 168 -11.78 -0.36 41.34
N ALA A 169 -11.60 -1.62 41.71
CA ALA A 169 -12.41 -2.28 42.71
C ALA A 169 -11.49 -3.23 43.47
N SER A 170 -10.94 -2.74 44.58
CA SER A 170 -10.77 -3.47 45.85
C SER A 170 -9.77 -2.76 46.78
N ASN A 171 -10.30 -2.34 47.93
CA ASN A 171 -9.65 -2.31 49.25
C ASN A 171 -8.75 -1.12 49.67
N LEU A 172 -9.39 -0.11 50.26
CA LEU A 172 -8.98 0.53 51.52
C LEU A 172 -10.26 0.76 52.34
N HIS A 173 -10.61 -0.12 53.29
CA HIS A 173 -10.20 -0.16 54.71
C HIS A 173 -10.85 0.95 55.57
N LEU A 174 -11.35 0.50 56.74
CA LEU A 174 -11.86 1.25 57.91
C LEU A 174 -13.37 1.56 57.96
N GLN A 175 -14.15 0.55 58.36
CA GLN A 175 -15.25 0.83 59.30
C GLN A 175 -14.71 0.70 60.73
N TYR A 176 -14.91 1.78 61.47
CA TYR A 176 -14.83 1.89 62.92
C TYR A 176 -15.62 0.77 63.61
N ARG A 177 -14.96 0.00 64.48
CA ARG A 177 -15.47 -0.38 65.80
C ARG A 177 -14.37 -0.93 66.68
#